data_AF-A0A023HKA0-F1
#
_entry.id   AF-A0A023HKA0-F1
#
_cell.length_a   1.000
_cell.length_b   1.000
_cell.length_c   1.000
_cell.angle_alpha   90.00
_cell.angle_beta   90.00
_cell.angle_gamma   90.00
#
_symmetry.space_group_name_H-M   'P 1'
#
loop_
_entity.id
_entity.type
_entity.pdbx_description
1 polymer ?
#
loop_
_entity_poly.entity_id
_entity_poly.type
_entity_poly.pdbx_seq_one_letter_code
_entity_poly.pdbx_strand_id
1 'polypeptide(L)'
;MLIFSLLFFLGFYFFYFGSFHSLIVLLFVEILVLSVVSLLFFSSVSWFFLLFFILVAVCLGSYGVSLLVSVSRSKGGSYFFSF
;
A
#
# COMPACT_ATOMS: atom_id res chain seq x y z
N MET A 1 7.57 -18.35 -1.97
CA MET A 1 6.41 -18.19 -1.05
C MET A 1 6.82 -17.65 0.31
N LEU A 2 7.71 -18.32 1.05
CA LEU A 2 8.04 -17.94 2.44
C LEU A 2 8.59 -16.50 2.59
N ILE A 3 9.46 -16.05 1.68
CA ILE A 3 9.96 -14.66 1.64
C ILE A 3 8.83 -13.65 1.43
N PHE A 4 7.87 -13.95 0.56
CA PHE A 4 6.77 -13.01 0.24
C PHE A 4 5.75 -12.92 1.37
N SER A 5 5.46 -14.06 2.04
CA SER A 5 4.66 -14.04 3.26
C SER A 5 5.38 -13.27 4.38
N LEU A 6 6.71 -13.40 4.51
CA LEU A 6 7.48 -12.63 5.49
C LEU A 6 7.43 -11.13 5.18
N LEU A 7 7.55 -10.71 3.92
CA LEU A 7 7.40 -9.32 3.49
C LEU A 7 6.00 -8.76 3.82
N PHE A 8 4.95 -9.55 3.63
CA PHE A 8 3.58 -9.17 4.01
C PHE A 8 3.49 -8.93 5.52
N PHE A 9 3.94 -9.89 6.34
CA PHE A 9 3.90 -9.77 7.81
C PHE A 9 4.78 -8.64 8.35
N LEU A 10 5.99 -8.46 7.79
CA LEU A 10 6.88 -7.34 8.13
C LEU A 10 6.22 -6.02 7.81
N GLY A 11 5.56 -5.90 6.65
CA GLY A 11 4.76 -4.74 6.33
C GLY A 11 3.73 -4.44 7.43
N PHE A 12 2.91 -5.42 7.82
CA PHE A 12 1.89 -5.20 8.86
C PHE A 12 2.51 -4.79 10.20
N TYR A 13 3.64 -5.37 10.55
CA TYR A 13 4.37 -5.01 11.76
C TYR A 13 4.81 -3.54 11.70
N PHE A 14 5.41 -3.10 10.59
CA PHE A 14 5.78 -1.69 10.41
C PHE A 14 4.58 -0.75 10.42
N PHE A 15 3.43 -1.15 9.89
CA PHE A 15 2.21 -0.35 9.95
C PHE A 15 1.71 -0.16 11.39
N TYR A 16 1.78 -1.21 12.21
CA TYR A 16 1.30 -1.16 13.59
C TYR A 16 2.21 -0.34 14.51
N PHE A 17 3.53 -0.38 14.27
CA PHE A 17 4.53 0.27 15.13
C PHE A 17 5.06 1.61 14.58
N GLY A 18 4.77 1.95 13.32
CA GLY A 18 5.24 3.16 12.67
C GLY A 18 4.54 4.42 13.19
N SER A 19 5.28 5.52 13.30
CA SER A 19 4.68 6.84 13.48
C SER A 19 3.80 7.16 12.26
N PHE A 20 2.56 7.60 12.50
CA PHE A 20 1.55 7.86 11.47
C PHE A 20 1.86 9.12 10.62
N HIS A 21 3.06 9.20 10.06
CA HIS A 21 3.32 10.09 8.96
C HIS A 21 2.61 9.54 7.73
N SER A 22 1.80 10.36 7.09
CA SER A 22 0.81 9.85 6.15
C SER A 22 1.41 9.20 4.89
N LEU A 23 2.63 9.57 4.54
CA LEU A 23 3.41 8.95 3.47
C LEU A 23 3.90 7.53 3.81
N ILE A 24 4.21 7.25 5.09
CA ILE A 24 4.65 5.91 5.53
C ILE A 24 3.50 4.91 5.40
N VAL A 25 2.27 5.35 5.66
CA VAL A 25 1.05 4.55 5.46
C VAL A 25 0.85 4.19 3.98
N LEU A 26 1.08 5.13 3.07
CA LEU A 26 0.98 4.86 1.63
C LEU A 26 2.05 3.90 1.13
N LEU A 27 3.29 4.09 1.59
CA LEU A 27 4.39 3.20 1.24
C LEU A 27 4.15 1.77 1.75
N PHE A 28 3.51 1.62 2.91
CA PHE A 28 3.07 0.33 3.40
C PHE A 28 2.02 -0.33 2.49
N VAL A 29 1.01 0.43 2.04
CA VAL A 29 -0.02 -0.09 1.13
C VAL A 29 0.62 -0.61 -0.18
N GLU A 30 1.63 0.08 -0.71
CA GLU A 30 2.34 -0.41 -1.91
C GLU A 30 3.12 -1.71 -1.65
N ILE A 31 3.75 -1.86 -0.47
CA ILE A 31 4.42 -3.11 -0.09
C ILE A 31 3.43 -4.27 0.02
N LEU A 32 2.23 -4.02 0.55
CA LEU A 32 1.16 -5.04 0.59
C LEU A 32 0.74 -5.44 -0.82
N VAL A 33 0.47 -4.48 -1.70
CA VAL A 33 0.11 -4.75 -3.10
C VAL A 33 1.18 -5.62 -3.77
N LEU A 34 2.46 -5.27 -3.62
CA LEU A 34 3.57 -6.05 -4.20
C LEU A 34 3.61 -7.49 -3.68
N SER A 35 3.41 -7.69 -2.38
CA SER A 35 3.37 -9.03 -1.80
C SER A 35 2.19 -9.87 -2.33
N VAL A 36 1.02 -9.27 -2.54
CA VAL A 36 -0.14 -9.95 -3.12
C VAL A 36 0.08 -10.28 -4.59
N VAL A 37 0.62 -9.35 -5.39
CA VAL A 37 0.99 -9.63 -6.81
C VAL A 37 1.97 -10.78 -6.89
N SER A 38 2.98 -10.80 -6.01
CA SER A 38 3.97 -11.88 -6.00
C SER A 38 3.32 -13.23 -5.69
N LEU A 39 2.39 -13.29 -4.73
CA LEU A 39 1.64 -14.52 -4.43
C LEU A 39 0.76 -14.96 -5.60
N LEU A 40 0.06 -14.02 -6.23
CA LEU A 40 -0.80 -14.28 -7.38
C LEU A 40 0.00 -14.83 -8.57
N PHE A 41 1.21 -14.32 -8.79
CA PHE A 41 2.13 -14.81 -9.81
C PHE A 41 2.48 -16.29 -9.64
N PHE A 42 2.69 -16.76 -8.40
CA PHE A 42 2.95 -18.18 -8.12
C PHE A 42 1.69 -19.06 -8.17
N SER A 43 0.50 -18.48 -8.02
CA SER A 43 -0.77 -19.24 -7.99
C SER A 43 -1.33 -19.62 -9.37
N SER A 44 -0.53 -19.49 -10.45
CA SER A 44 -0.93 -19.83 -11.83
C SER A 44 -2.21 -19.14 -12.32
N VAL A 45 -2.50 -17.95 -11.78
CA VAL A 45 -3.66 -17.15 -12.18
C VAL A 45 -3.42 -16.57 -13.58
N SER A 46 -4.50 -16.35 -14.33
CA SER A 46 -4.42 -15.77 -15.68
C SER A 46 -3.67 -14.43 -15.69
N TRP A 47 -2.82 -14.24 -16.71
CA TRP A 47 -2.07 -13.00 -16.91
C TRP A 47 -2.97 -11.77 -17.03
N PHE A 48 -4.17 -11.93 -17.58
CA PHE A 48 -5.16 -10.86 -17.66
C PHE A 48 -5.57 -10.37 -16.27
N PHE A 49 -5.82 -11.28 -15.33
CA PHE A 49 -6.19 -10.92 -13.96
C PHE A 49 -5.03 -10.24 -13.23
N LEU A 50 -3.79 -10.71 -13.42
CA LEU A 50 -2.60 -10.07 -12.84
C LEU A 50 -2.43 -8.63 -13.33
N LEU A 51 -2.55 -8.38 -14.64
CA LEU A 51 -2.44 -7.05 -15.21
C LEU A 51 -3.58 -6.13 -14.74
N PHE A 52 -4.80 -6.64 -14.71
CA PHE A 52 -5.95 -5.89 -14.20
C PHE A 52 -5.78 -5.53 -12.72
N PHE A 53 -5.30 -6.47 -11.91
CA PHE A 53 -5.02 -6.22 -10.49
C PHE A 53 -4.00 -5.10 -10.29
N ILE A 54 -2.89 -5.12 -11.04
CA ILE A 54 -1.86 -4.09 -10.97
C ILE A 54 -2.42 -2.73 -11.40
N LEU A 55 -3.24 -2.68 -12.45
CA LEU A 55 -3.86 -1.44 -12.93
C LEU A 55 -4.75 -0.82 -11.83
N VAL A 56 -5.62 -1.62 -11.23
CA VAL A 56 -6.49 -1.15 -10.12
C VAL A 56 -5.64 -0.69 -8.94
N ALA A 57 -4.57 -1.41 -8.61
CA ALA A 57 -3.71 -1.04 -7.49
C ALA A 57 -2.99 0.31 -7.70
N VAL A 58 -2.51 0.60 -8.91
CA VAL A 58 -1.90 1.91 -9.24
C VAL A 58 -2.95 3.04 -9.20
N CYS A 59 -4.18 2.77 -9.64
CA CYS A 59 -5.28 3.74 -9.52
C CYS A 59 -5.61 4.05 -8.05
N LEU A 60 -5.66 3.03 -7.19
CA LEU A 60 -5.86 3.23 -5.75
C LEU A 60 -4.69 3.97 -5.09
N GLY A 61 -3.45 3.69 -5.50
CA GLY A 61 -2.26 4.40 -5.03
C GLY A 61 -2.30 5.90 -5.38
N SER A 62 -2.58 6.23 -6.64
CA SER A 62 -2.71 7.63 -7.08
C SER A 62 -3.87 8.36 -6.39
N TYR A 63 -4.99 7.68 -6.16
CA TYR A 63 -6.09 8.20 -5.35
C TYR A 63 -5.65 8.49 -3.90
N GLY A 64 -4.93 7.56 -3.26
CA GLY A 64 -4.41 7.75 -1.91
C GLY A 64 -3.46 8.95 -1.79
N VAL A 65 -2.58 9.17 -2.77
CA VAL A 65 -1.72 10.36 -2.81
C VAL A 65 -2.53 11.65 -2.97
N SER A 66 -3.53 11.66 -3.86
CA SER A 66 -4.39 12.83 -4.04
C SER A 66 -5.16 13.21 -2.75
N LEU A 67 -5.60 12.21 -1.99
CA LEU A 67 -6.19 12.41 -0.67
C LEU A 67 -5.20 13.00 0.32
N LEU A 68 -3.95 12.51 0.36
CA LEU A 68 -2.93 13.12 1.24
C LEU A 68 -2.71 14.60 0.95
N VAL A 69 -2.64 14.97 -0.33
CA VAL A 69 -2.47 16.37 -0.73
C VAL A 69 -3.66 17.21 -0.28
N SER A 70 -4.89 16.70 -0.36
CA SER A 70 -6.07 17.40 0.13
C SER A 70 -6.09 17.56 1.66
N VAL A 71 -5.67 16.55 2.41
CA VAL A 71 -5.62 16.58 3.88
C VAL A 71 -4.50 17.51 4.37
N SER A 72 -3.32 17.46 3.76
CA SER A 72 -2.21 18.35 4.09
C SER A 72 -2.55 19.83 3.84
N ARG A 73 -3.29 20.14 2.76
CA ARG A 73 -3.75 21.52 2.48
C ARG A 73 -4.83 22.02 3.42
N SER A 74 -5.73 21.15 3.89
CA SER A 74 -6.82 21.54 4.78
C SER A 74 -6.39 21.67 6.25
N LYS A 75 -5.45 20.83 6.70
CA LYS A 75 -5.08 20.75 8.13
C LYS A 75 -3.67 21.28 8.46
N GLY A 76 -2.89 21.70 7.47
CA GLY A 76 -1.58 22.34 7.67
C GLY A 76 -0.47 21.40 8.19
N GLY A 77 -0.72 20.09 8.27
CA GLY A 77 0.25 19.10 8.75
C GLY A 77 0.00 17.71 8.18
N SER A 78 1.08 16.96 7.95
CA SER A 78 1.12 15.61 7.38
C SER A 78 1.00 14.49 8.42
N TYR A 79 0.54 14.84 9.62
CA TYR A 79 0.37 13.90 10.74
C TYR A 79 -1.10 13.50 10.85
N PHE A 80 -1.35 12.19 10.82
CA PHE A 80 -2.67 11.60 11.05
C PHE A 80 -3.26 11.94 12.44
N PHE A 81 -2.43 12.38 13.39
CA PHE A 81 -2.85 12.69 14.77
C PHE A 81 -3.53 14.05 14.95
N SER A 82 -3.67 14.86 13.89
CA SER A 82 -4.55 16.04 13.88
C SER A 82 -5.92 15.66 13.31
N PHE A 83 -6.59 14.71 13.95
CA PHE A 83 -8.01 14.43 13.73
C PHE A 83 -8.83 14.91 14.91
#